data_AF-A0A6A4CIB5-F1
#
_entry.id   AF-A0A6A4CIB5-F1
#
_cell.length_a   1.000
_cell.length_b   1.000
_cell.length_c   1.000
_cell.angle_alpha   90.00
_cell.angle_beta   90.00
_cell.angle_gamma   90.00
#
_symmetry.space_group_name_H-M   'P 1'
#
loop_
_entity.id
_entity.type
_entity.pdbx_description
1 polymer ?
#
loop_
_entity_poly.entity_id
_entity_poly.type
_entity_poly.pdbx_seq_one_letter_code
_entity_poly.pdbx_strand_id
1 'polypeptide(L)'
;MARGADLFDEEDELDTGDLEADACVICTSGVYRPRLPDPPQVSIPARGAPVPSVSQLAADERVFERENQALHAQYELVSVNNAGMAVHAYVLHDRNLAFLRRAHEGCREDMIMLENTLLSRERAEQECVALQDRVAGLRDRAGRVDAAVARRLASEDATAEQYHALQDQFAASQALVTDLTAQLAAAHPSASSASLAQLFAAQGERADARAEHDDLRVERDALRVQFATA
;
A
#
# COMPACT_ATOMS: atom_id res chain seq x y z
N MET A 1 -11.57 -2.65 -8.13
CA MET A 1 -12.86 -2.34 -7.49
C MET A 1 -13.38 -3.60 -6.81
N ALA A 2 -13.98 -3.46 -5.62
CA ALA A 2 -14.39 -4.49 -4.64
C ALA A 2 -13.24 -5.01 -3.76
N ARG A 3 -13.22 -4.93 -2.42
CA ARG A 3 -14.16 -4.39 -1.42
C ARG A 3 -13.31 -3.87 -0.25
N GLY A 4 -13.35 -2.56 -0.04
CA GLY A 4 -13.05 -1.95 1.25
C GLY A 4 -14.39 -1.71 1.92
N ALA A 5 -14.79 -2.63 2.78
CA ALA A 5 -15.91 -2.51 3.70
C ALA A 5 -15.68 -3.60 4.75
N ASP A 6 -15.90 -3.25 6.02
CA ASP A 6 -15.97 -4.15 7.17
C ASP A 6 -14.67 -4.34 7.97
N LEU A 7 -14.03 -3.23 8.41
CA LEU A 7 -13.07 -3.25 9.53
C LEU A 7 -13.41 -2.22 10.63
N PHE A 8 -14.65 -1.74 10.66
CA PHE A 8 -15.15 -0.88 11.73
C PHE A 8 -16.43 -1.50 12.31
N ASP A 9 -16.31 -2.73 12.81
CA ASP A 9 -17.21 -3.38 13.75
C ASP A 9 -16.26 -3.86 14.85
N GLU A 10 -16.33 -3.48 16.12
CA GLU A 10 -17.30 -2.74 16.90
C GLU A 10 -16.51 -1.58 17.55
N GLU A 11 -17.09 -0.39 17.65
CA GLU A 11 -16.64 0.52 18.71
C GLU A 11 -16.86 -0.28 20.00
N ASP A 12 -15.79 -0.83 20.57
CA ASP A 12 -15.76 -1.29 21.96
C ASP A 12 -16.13 -0.04 22.75
N GLU A 13 -17.44 0.13 22.92
CA GLU A 13 -18.09 1.17 23.66
C GLU A 13 -17.36 1.15 24.98
N LEU A 14 -16.48 2.15 25.19
CA LEU A 14 -15.70 2.28 26.42
C LEU A 14 -16.71 2.05 27.53
N ASP A 15 -16.58 0.94 28.26
CA ASP A 15 -17.58 0.54 29.25
C ASP A 15 -17.73 1.69 30.24
N THR A 16 -18.70 2.55 29.93
CA THR A 16 -19.01 3.75 30.67
C THR A 16 -19.94 3.42 31.81
N GLY A 17 -20.33 2.14 31.98
CA GLY A 17 -20.93 1.63 33.21
C GLY A 17 -20.00 1.86 34.40
N ASP A 18 -18.68 1.88 34.16
CA ASP A 18 -17.68 2.31 35.13
C ASP A 18 -17.61 3.86 35.29
N LEU A 19 -18.17 4.68 34.41
CA LEU A 19 -18.24 6.15 34.54
C LEU A 19 -19.59 6.63 35.10
N GLU A 20 -20.64 5.84 34.91
CA GLU A 20 -21.90 5.97 35.63
C GLU A 20 -21.63 5.61 37.08
N ALA A 21 -21.34 6.63 37.87
CA ALA A 21 -21.36 6.51 39.30
C ALA A 21 -22.76 6.02 39.68
N ASP A 22 -22.87 4.73 40.03
CA ASP A 22 -23.70 4.31 41.15
C ASP A 22 -23.45 5.36 42.23
N ALA A 23 -24.41 6.27 42.34
CA ALA A 23 -24.26 7.57 42.95
C ALA A 23 -23.50 7.42 44.27
N CYS A 24 -22.24 7.85 44.33
CA CYS A 24 -21.51 7.78 45.59
C CYS A 24 -22.33 8.56 46.61
N VAL A 25 -22.83 7.87 47.63
CA VAL A 25 -23.70 8.47 48.65
C VAL A 25 -23.02 9.68 49.30
N ILE A 26 -21.69 9.70 49.41
CA ILE A 26 -20.95 10.84 49.95
C ILE A 26 -20.91 12.02 48.96
N CYS A 27 -20.72 11.75 47.66
CA CYS A 27 -20.76 12.79 46.62
C CYS A 27 -22.17 13.37 46.42
N THR A 28 -23.23 12.56 46.56
CA THR A 28 -24.62 12.99 46.33
C THR A 28 -25.31 13.54 47.56
N SER A 29 -24.99 13.05 48.77
CA SER A 29 -25.63 13.52 50.01
C SER A 29 -25.05 14.85 50.49
N GLY A 30 -23.92 15.29 49.93
CA GLY A 30 -23.16 16.42 50.43
C GLY A 30 -22.52 16.09 51.78
N VAL A 31 -21.25 16.47 51.96
CA VAL A 31 -20.56 16.26 53.22
C VAL A 31 -21.29 17.03 54.32
N TYR A 32 -21.73 16.34 55.38
CA TYR A 32 -22.24 17.01 56.58
C TYR A 32 -21.14 17.96 57.08
N ARG A 33 -21.40 19.27 57.04
CA ARG A 33 -20.47 20.26 57.58
C ARG A 33 -20.67 20.32 59.09
N PRO A 34 -19.70 19.85 59.90
CA PRO A 34 -19.84 19.90 61.34
C PRO A 34 -19.98 21.35 61.78
N ARG A 35 -20.98 21.63 62.63
CA ARG A 35 -21.08 22.93 63.28
C ARG A 35 -19.96 23.04 64.32
N LEU A 36 -19.39 24.23 64.45
CA LEU A 36 -18.51 24.52 65.57
C LEU A 36 -19.34 24.41 66.87
N PRO A 37 -18.76 23.88 67.96
CA PRO A 37 -19.46 23.85 69.24
C PRO A 37 -19.83 25.25 69.69
N ASP A 38 -20.98 25.38 70.33
CA ASP A 38 -21.36 26.63 70.99
C ASP A 38 -20.43 26.88 72.20
N PRO A 39 -20.17 28.15 72.55
CA PRO A 39 -19.44 28.48 73.77
C PRO A 39 -20.11 27.88 75.02
N PRO A 40 -19.34 27.48 76.05
CA PRO A 40 -19.90 26.91 77.26
C PRO A 40 -20.84 27.89 77.96
N GLN A 41 -22.01 27.40 78.38
CA GLN A 41 -23.02 28.21 79.07
C GLN A 41 -22.66 28.47 80.54
N VAL A 42 -21.78 27.63 81.11
CA VAL A 42 -21.24 27.81 82.46
C VAL A 42 -19.91 28.53 82.38
N SER A 43 -19.79 29.63 83.13
CA SER A 43 -18.55 30.40 83.25
C SER A 43 -17.75 29.97 84.48
N ILE A 44 -16.44 29.82 84.33
CA ILE A 44 -15.54 29.60 85.47
C ILE A 44 -15.46 30.91 86.28
N PRO A 45 -15.82 30.93 87.58
CA PRO A 45 -15.75 32.14 88.37
C PRO A 45 -14.33 32.73 88.39
N ALA A 46 -14.24 34.05 88.24
CA ALA A 46 -12.98 34.76 88.32
C ALA A 46 -12.38 34.66 89.73
N ARG A 47 -11.05 34.74 89.82
CA ARG A 47 -10.34 34.71 91.11
C ARG A 47 -10.83 35.86 92.00
N GLY A 48 -11.34 35.54 93.18
CA GLY A 48 -11.90 36.52 94.13
C GLY A 48 -13.40 36.77 94.00
N ALA A 49 -14.08 36.08 93.08
CA ALA A 49 -15.55 36.09 93.01
C ALA A 49 -16.18 35.43 94.25
N PRO A 50 -17.38 35.85 94.66
CA PRO A 50 -18.14 35.17 95.71
C PRO A 50 -18.30 33.67 95.39
N VAL A 51 -18.14 32.82 96.41
CA VAL A 51 -18.25 31.37 96.25
C VAL A 51 -19.71 31.02 95.89
N PRO A 52 -19.95 30.30 94.77
CA PRO A 52 -21.29 29.87 94.39
C PRO A 52 -21.91 28.97 95.47
N SER A 53 -23.24 29.03 95.60
CA SER A 53 -23.96 28.11 96.50
C SER A 53 -23.87 26.67 95.98
N VAL A 54 -24.03 25.69 96.89
CA VAL A 54 -24.07 24.26 96.52
C VAL A 54 -25.15 23.99 95.46
N SER A 55 -26.31 24.65 95.56
CA SER A 55 -27.39 24.52 94.58
C SER A 55 -27.02 25.08 93.20
N GLN A 56 -26.25 26.17 93.15
CA GLN A 56 -25.74 26.74 91.90
C GLN A 56 -24.71 25.81 91.26
N LEU A 57 -23.75 25.30 92.05
CA LEU A 57 -22.75 24.33 91.56
C LEU A 57 -23.41 23.07 91.01
N ALA A 58 -24.43 22.53 91.70
CA ALA A 58 -25.16 21.35 91.22
C ALA A 58 -25.98 21.64 89.95
N ALA A 59 -26.45 22.86 89.74
CA ALA A 59 -27.12 23.26 88.51
C ALA A 59 -26.13 23.39 87.35
N ASP A 60 -24.98 24.02 87.60
CA ASP A 60 -23.89 24.19 86.64
C ASP A 60 -23.29 22.84 86.21
N GLU A 61 -23.09 21.90 87.15
CA GLU A 61 -22.63 20.54 86.88
C GLU A 61 -23.55 19.81 85.88
N ARG A 62 -24.88 19.89 86.08
CA ARG A 62 -25.86 19.29 85.16
C ARG A 62 -25.89 19.97 83.78
N VAL A 63 -25.53 21.25 83.68
CA VAL A 63 -25.39 21.93 82.38
C VAL A 63 -24.11 21.46 81.70
N PHE A 64 -22.99 21.45 82.42
CA PHE A 64 -21.69 21.00 81.90
C PHE A 64 -21.72 19.54 81.45
N GLU A 65 -22.38 18.65 82.20
CA GLU A 65 -22.54 17.24 81.83
C GLU A 65 -23.28 17.10 80.49
N ARG A 66 -24.37 17.86 80.29
CA ARG A 66 -25.12 17.86 79.02
C ARG A 66 -24.30 18.43 77.85
N GLU A 67 -23.53 19.50 78.07
CA GLU A 67 -22.64 20.07 77.06
C GLU A 67 -21.53 19.09 76.68
N ASN A 68 -20.93 18.41 77.65
CA ASN A 68 -19.89 17.42 77.42
C ASN A 68 -20.44 16.21 76.63
N GLN A 69 -21.63 15.72 76.98
CA GLN A 69 -22.32 14.67 76.21
C GLN A 69 -22.59 15.11 74.76
N ALA A 70 -23.05 16.34 74.54
CA ALA A 70 -23.29 16.88 73.19
C ALA A 70 -21.99 17.02 72.38
N LEU A 71 -20.91 17.52 72.99
CA LEU A 71 -19.58 17.59 72.38
C LEU A 71 -19.06 16.21 72.00
N HIS A 72 -19.22 15.21 72.87
CA HIS A 72 -18.79 13.85 72.61
C HIS A 72 -19.51 13.27 71.39
N ALA A 73 -20.84 13.41 71.32
CA ALA A 73 -21.63 12.96 70.18
C ALA A 73 -21.22 13.67 68.87
N GLN A 74 -20.90 14.97 68.93
CA GLN A 74 -20.38 15.70 67.77
C GLN A 74 -19.01 15.18 67.33
N TYR A 75 -18.10 14.93 68.27
CA TYR A 75 -16.77 14.40 67.97
C TYR A 75 -16.86 13.01 67.31
N GLU A 76 -17.70 12.12 67.84
CA GLU A 76 -17.92 10.79 67.25
C GLU A 76 -18.43 10.91 65.81
N LEU A 77 -19.41 11.78 65.55
CA LEU A 77 -19.92 12.03 64.20
C LEU A 77 -18.83 12.53 63.25
N VAL A 78 -18.00 13.49 63.68
CA VAL A 78 -16.88 14.00 62.88
C VAL A 78 -15.85 12.91 62.62
N SER A 79 -15.54 12.09 63.62
CA SER A 79 -14.60 10.98 63.50
C SER A 79 -15.07 9.96 62.46
N VAL A 80 -16.32 9.53 62.52
CA VAL A 80 -16.92 8.61 61.55
C VAL A 80 -16.97 9.24 60.16
N ASN A 81 -17.37 10.51 60.05
CA ASN A 81 -17.40 11.22 58.77
C ASN A 81 -16.01 11.32 58.13
N ASN A 82 -14.98 11.65 58.92
CA ASN A 82 -13.60 11.71 58.44
C ASN A 82 -13.09 10.34 58.00
N ALA A 83 -13.38 9.28 58.75
CA ALA A 83 -13.05 7.91 58.37
C ALA A 83 -13.75 7.50 57.06
N GLY A 84 -15.04 7.82 56.92
CA GLY A 84 -15.80 7.58 55.68
C GLY A 84 -15.23 8.32 54.47
N MET A 85 -14.86 9.60 54.63
CA MET A 85 -14.21 10.37 53.57
C MET A 85 -12.84 9.79 53.18
N ALA A 86 -12.05 9.32 54.15
CA ALA A 86 -10.75 8.71 53.88
C ALA A 86 -10.89 7.41 53.07
N VAL A 87 -11.83 6.54 53.45
CA VAL A 87 -12.15 5.32 52.70
C VAL A 87 -12.65 5.65 51.31
N HIS A 88 -13.52 6.65 51.18
CA HIS A 88 -14.05 7.06 49.88
C HIS A 88 -12.96 7.62 48.96
N ALA A 89 -12.08 8.48 49.48
CA ALA A 89 -10.94 9.01 48.74
C ALA A 89 -10.00 7.89 48.26
N TYR A 90 -9.78 6.87 49.10
CA TYR A 90 -8.99 5.69 48.75
C TYR A 90 -9.63 4.88 47.60
N VAL A 91 -10.94 4.60 47.69
CA VAL A 91 -11.67 3.88 46.62
C VAL A 91 -11.65 4.66 45.30
N LEU A 92 -11.86 5.98 45.34
CA LEU A 92 -11.75 6.83 44.15
C LEU A 92 -10.33 6.82 43.56
N HIS A 93 -9.31 6.83 44.41
CA HIS A 93 -7.92 6.75 43.97
C HIS A 93 -7.63 5.45 43.23
N ASP A 94 -8.02 4.30 43.81
CA ASP A 94 -7.82 2.99 43.19
C ASP A 94 -8.57 2.87 41.86
N ARG A 95 -9.81 3.38 41.80
CA ARG A 95 -10.62 3.42 40.56
C ARG A 95 -9.95 4.28 39.49
N ASN A 96 -9.50 5.49 39.84
CA ASN A 96 -8.78 6.37 38.91
C ASN A 96 -7.49 5.71 38.39
N LEU A 97 -6.76 4.99 39.24
CA LEU A 97 -5.57 4.27 38.84
C LEU A 97 -5.88 3.09 37.91
N ALA A 98 -7.01 2.40 38.11
CA ALA A 98 -7.47 1.36 37.20
C ALA A 98 -7.82 1.92 35.82
N PHE A 99 -8.53 3.06 35.76
CA PHE A 99 -8.82 3.74 34.49
C PHE A 99 -7.56 4.16 33.74
N LEU A 100 -6.60 4.77 34.43
CA LEU A 100 -5.34 5.18 33.81
C LEU A 100 -4.57 3.99 33.24
N ARG A 101 -4.58 2.85 33.94
CA ARG A 101 -3.94 1.62 33.45
C ARG A 101 -4.60 1.11 32.18
N ARG A 102 -5.93 0.98 32.16
CA ARG A 102 -6.67 0.55 30.96
C ARG A 102 -6.46 1.50 29.79
N ALA A 103 -6.49 2.81 30.03
CA ALA A 103 -6.22 3.81 28.99
C ALA A 103 -4.79 3.68 28.43
N HIS A 104 -3.79 3.44 29.28
CA HIS A 104 -2.42 3.21 28.82
C HIS A 104 -2.26 1.90 28.05
N GLU A 105 -2.97 0.85 28.44
CA GLU A 105 -3.00 -0.44 27.74
C GLU A 105 -3.61 -0.27 26.34
N GLY A 106 -4.78 0.36 26.24
CA GLY A 106 -5.41 0.67 24.94
C GLY A 106 -4.53 1.52 24.04
N CYS A 107 -3.95 2.62 24.55
CA CYS A 107 -3.00 3.44 23.77
C CYS A 107 -1.78 2.65 23.27
N ARG A 108 -1.32 1.66 24.05
CA ARG A 108 -0.18 0.82 23.67
C ARG A 108 -0.58 -0.17 22.57
N GLU A 109 -1.75 -0.78 22.68
CA GLU A 109 -2.29 -1.67 21.66
C GLU A 109 -2.50 -0.94 20.33
N ASP A 110 -3.08 0.27 20.38
CA ASP A 110 -3.25 1.13 19.23
C ASP A 110 -1.92 1.52 18.57
N MET A 111 -0.89 1.85 19.37
CA MET A 111 0.44 2.12 18.82
C MET A 111 1.03 0.90 18.10
N ILE A 112 0.90 -0.30 18.68
CA ILE A 112 1.40 -1.54 18.06
C ILE A 112 0.66 -1.80 16.74
N MET A 113 -0.67 -1.62 16.73
CA MET A 113 -1.48 -1.76 15.53
C MET A 113 -1.09 -0.75 14.45
N LEU A 114 -0.85 0.51 14.83
CA LEU A 114 -0.39 1.55 13.93
C LEU A 114 0.99 1.22 13.34
N GLU A 115 1.95 0.81 14.18
CA GLU A 115 3.29 0.42 13.73
C GLU A 115 3.24 -0.75 12.74
N ASN A 116 2.47 -1.79 13.05
CA ASN A 116 2.26 -2.92 12.15
C ASN A 116 1.64 -2.50 10.81
N THR A 117 0.66 -1.59 10.85
CA THR A 117 0.01 -1.06 9.65
C THR A 117 0.99 -0.26 8.79
N LEU A 118 1.84 0.56 9.41
CA LEU A 118 2.86 1.33 8.71
C LEU A 118 3.92 0.41 8.08
N LEU A 119 4.38 -0.61 8.79
CA LEU A 119 5.31 -1.60 8.26
C LEU A 119 4.70 -2.40 7.09
N SER A 120 3.42 -2.77 7.19
CA SER A 120 2.72 -3.46 6.10
C SER A 120 2.59 -2.56 4.88
N ARG A 121 2.28 -1.28 5.08
CA ARG A 121 2.23 -0.28 4.02
C ARG A 121 3.59 -0.11 3.33
N GLU A 122 4.67 0.01 4.10
CA GLU A 122 6.02 0.16 3.55
C GLU A 122 6.40 -1.03 2.66
N ARG A 123 6.10 -2.27 3.10
CA ARG A 123 6.31 -3.47 2.28
C ARG A 123 5.51 -3.43 0.98
N ALA A 124 4.24 -3.04 1.04
CA ALA A 124 3.39 -2.92 -0.15
C ALA A 124 3.90 -1.84 -1.11
N GLU A 125 4.43 -0.73 -0.61
CA GLU A 125 5.06 0.32 -1.43
C GLU A 125 6.33 -0.21 -2.13
N GLN A 126 7.16 -0.97 -1.42
CA GLN A 126 8.35 -1.61 -2.01
C GLN A 126 7.97 -2.64 -3.09
N GLU A 127 6.94 -3.45 -2.87
CA GLU A 127 6.42 -4.39 -3.87
C GLU A 127 5.85 -3.66 -5.09
N CYS A 128 5.16 -2.54 -4.90
CA CYS A 128 4.68 -1.70 -5.99
C CYS A 128 5.83 -1.22 -6.88
N VAL A 129 6.93 -0.74 -6.27
CA VAL A 129 8.12 -0.30 -7.02
C VAL A 129 8.73 -1.47 -7.80
N ALA A 130 8.91 -2.64 -7.17
CA ALA A 130 9.45 -3.82 -7.84
C ALA A 130 8.58 -4.29 -9.01
N LEU A 131 7.25 -4.21 -8.86
CA LEU A 131 6.31 -4.50 -9.95
C LEU A 131 6.40 -3.49 -11.08
N GLN A 132 6.53 -2.19 -10.77
CA GLN A 132 6.72 -1.14 -11.77
C GLN A 132 7.99 -1.39 -12.60
N ASP A 133 9.10 -1.71 -11.95
CA ASP A 133 10.37 -2.05 -12.61
C ASP A 133 10.23 -3.28 -13.51
N ARG A 134 9.56 -4.33 -13.01
CA ARG A 134 9.32 -5.55 -13.78
C ARG A 134 8.45 -5.27 -15.01
N VAL A 135 7.42 -4.44 -14.88
CA VAL A 135 6.56 -4.03 -15.99
C VAL A 135 7.35 -3.19 -17.00
N ALA A 136 8.20 -2.28 -16.55
CA ALA A 136 9.08 -1.51 -17.43
C ALA A 136 10.02 -2.43 -18.24
N GLY A 137 10.65 -3.40 -17.58
CA GLY A 137 11.49 -4.40 -18.25
C GLY A 137 10.72 -5.31 -19.23
N LEU A 138 9.45 -5.62 -18.95
CA LEU A 138 8.60 -6.34 -19.91
C LEU A 138 8.24 -5.49 -21.13
N ARG A 139 7.94 -4.20 -20.94
CA ARG A 139 7.66 -3.27 -22.06
C ARG A 139 8.87 -3.08 -22.96
N ASP A 140 10.06 -2.94 -22.37
CA ASP A 140 11.32 -2.86 -23.11
C ASP A 140 11.60 -4.13 -23.93
N ARG A 141 11.37 -5.31 -23.33
CA ARG A 141 11.44 -6.59 -24.08
C ARG A 141 10.44 -6.65 -25.22
N ALA A 142 9.19 -6.25 -25.00
CA ALA A 142 8.16 -6.20 -26.03
C ALA A 142 8.59 -5.29 -27.18
N GLY A 143 9.07 -4.08 -26.87
CA GLY A 143 9.57 -3.14 -27.90
C GLY A 143 10.73 -3.70 -28.72
N ARG A 144 11.64 -4.48 -28.11
CA ARG A 144 12.70 -5.18 -28.86
C ARG A 144 12.16 -6.27 -29.78
N VAL A 145 11.16 -7.03 -29.32
CA VAL A 145 10.51 -8.06 -30.14
C VAL A 145 9.79 -7.40 -31.31
N ASP A 146 9.03 -6.34 -31.08
CA ASP A 146 8.33 -5.59 -32.14
C ASP A 146 9.33 -5.06 -33.18
N ALA A 147 10.46 -4.49 -32.74
CA ALA A 147 11.51 -4.03 -33.64
C ALA A 147 12.17 -5.19 -34.42
N ALA A 148 12.33 -6.37 -33.81
CA ALA A 148 12.86 -7.55 -34.49
C ALA A 148 11.87 -8.10 -35.53
N VAL A 149 10.58 -8.14 -35.21
CA VAL A 149 9.51 -8.51 -36.15
C VAL A 149 9.48 -7.54 -37.33
N ALA A 150 9.53 -6.23 -37.08
CA ALA A 150 9.56 -5.23 -38.15
C ALA A 150 10.77 -5.41 -39.08
N ARG A 151 11.97 -5.69 -38.53
CA ARG A 151 13.16 -5.98 -39.36
C ARG A 151 13.01 -7.25 -40.18
N ARG A 152 12.40 -8.30 -39.60
CA ARG A 152 12.14 -9.55 -40.32
C ARG A 152 11.19 -9.32 -41.49
N LEU A 153 10.06 -8.66 -41.27
CA LEU A 153 9.10 -8.34 -42.33
C LEU A 153 9.75 -7.52 -43.44
N ALA A 154 10.53 -6.49 -43.09
CA ALA A 154 11.27 -5.71 -44.07
C ALA A 154 12.29 -6.54 -44.87
N SER A 155 12.93 -7.54 -44.24
CA SER A 155 13.83 -8.45 -44.96
C SER A 155 13.09 -9.40 -45.90
N GLU A 156 11.89 -9.87 -45.50
CA GLU A 156 11.03 -10.71 -46.34
C GLU A 156 10.50 -9.94 -47.55
N ASP A 157 10.11 -8.68 -47.37
CA ASP A 157 9.71 -7.80 -48.48
C ASP A 157 10.88 -7.57 -49.44
N ALA A 158 12.08 -7.28 -48.93
CA ALA A 158 13.27 -7.04 -49.74
C ALA A 158 13.72 -8.29 -50.52
N THR A 159 13.66 -9.48 -49.91
CA THR A 159 13.96 -10.73 -50.64
C THR A 159 12.90 -11.00 -51.71
N ALA A 160 11.63 -10.63 -51.47
CA ALA A 160 10.56 -10.84 -52.44
C ALA A 160 10.76 -9.96 -53.67
N GLU A 161 11.14 -8.69 -53.46
CA GLU A 161 11.54 -7.78 -54.52
C GLU A 161 12.73 -8.31 -55.33
N GLN A 162 13.78 -8.82 -54.66
CA GLN A 162 14.95 -9.41 -55.33
C GLN A 162 14.58 -10.62 -56.17
N TYR A 163 13.72 -11.51 -55.64
CA TYR A 163 13.25 -12.68 -56.37
C TYR A 163 12.47 -12.30 -57.63
N HIS A 164 11.57 -11.31 -57.55
CA HIS A 164 10.84 -10.82 -58.72
C HIS A 164 11.75 -10.18 -59.75
N ALA A 165 12.70 -9.34 -59.34
CA ALA A 165 13.67 -8.75 -60.26
C ALA A 165 14.50 -9.81 -60.99
N LEU A 166 14.90 -10.88 -60.29
CA LEU A 166 15.65 -11.98 -60.87
C LEU A 166 14.78 -12.83 -61.83
N GLN A 167 13.48 -13.00 -61.53
CA GLN A 167 12.54 -13.62 -62.47
C GLN A 167 12.43 -12.82 -63.79
N ASP A 168 12.36 -11.50 -63.70
CA ASP A 168 12.30 -10.62 -64.88
C ASP A 168 13.59 -10.72 -65.72
N GLN A 169 14.75 -10.71 -65.07
CA GLN A 169 16.06 -10.89 -65.73
C GLN A 169 16.16 -12.27 -66.40
N PHE A 170 15.73 -13.32 -65.71
CA PHE A 170 15.70 -14.67 -66.26
C PHE A 170 14.81 -14.76 -67.52
N ALA A 171 13.62 -14.15 -67.48
CA ALA A 171 12.72 -14.11 -68.63
C ALA A 171 13.31 -13.32 -69.82
N ALA A 172 13.98 -12.19 -69.55
CA ALA A 172 14.65 -11.40 -70.57
C ALA A 172 15.83 -12.15 -71.21
N SER A 173 16.66 -12.81 -70.41
CA SER A 173 17.77 -13.65 -70.89
C SER A 173 17.26 -14.81 -71.76
N GLN A 174 16.16 -15.46 -71.35
CA GLN A 174 15.53 -16.50 -72.15
C GLN A 174 15.01 -15.96 -73.51
N ALA A 175 14.42 -14.76 -73.52
CA ALA A 175 14.01 -14.09 -74.75
C ALA A 175 15.21 -13.78 -75.67
N LEU A 176 16.33 -13.32 -75.11
CA LEU A 176 17.56 -13.07 -75.88
C LEU A 176 18.13 -14.37 -76.49
N VAL A 177 18.23 -15.44 -75.70
CA VAL A 177 18.71 -16.75 -76.19
C VAL A 177 17.81 -17.28 -77.31
N THR A 178 16.49 -17.12 -77.20
CA THR A 178 15.55 -17.55 -78.24
C THR A 178 15.66 -16.71 -79.51
N ASP A 179 15.83 -15.40 -79.39
CA ASP A 179 16.04 -14.50 -80.53
C ASP A 179 17.37 -14.81 -81.26
N LEU A 180 18.50 -14.88 -80.55
CA LEU A 180 19.80 -15.28 -81.13
C LEU A 180 19.74 -16.67 -81.78
N THR A 181 18.97 -17.60 -81.19
CA THR A 181 18.73 -18.92 -81.77
C THR A 181 17.99 -18.81 -83.11
N ALA A 182 16.97 -17.97 -83.20
CA ALA A 182 16.20 -17.75 -84.42
C ALA A 182 17.04 -17.05 -85.50
N GLN A 183 17.82 -16.03 -85.12
CA GLN A 183 18.74 -15.33 -86.01
C GLN A 183 19.77 -16.29 -86.64
N LEU A 184 20.39 -17.16 -85.83
CA LEU A 184 21.32 -18.18 -86.31
C LEU A 184 20.65 -19.21 -87.24
N ALA A 185 19.39 -19.57 -86.97
CA ALA A 185 18.64 -20.50 -87.83
C ALA A 185 18.25 -19.87 -89.18
N ALA A 186 18.04 -18.56 -89.22
CA ALA A 186 17.71 -17.80 -90.43
C ALA A 186 18.95 -17.44 -91.27
N ALA A 187 20.15 -17.46 -90.70
CA ALA A 187 21.39 -17.14 -91.40
C ALA A 187 21.74 -18.22 -92.45
N HIS A 188 21.76 -17.85 -93.73
CA HIS A 188 22.22 -18.72 -94.81
C HIS A 188 23.75 -18.72 -94.92
N PRO A 189 24.40 -19.88 -95.05
CA PRO A 189 25.85 -19.93 -95.22
C PRO A 189 26.20 -19.44 -96.63
N SER A 190 26.63 -18.18 -96.75
CA SER A 190 27.33 -17.73 -97.97
C SER A 190 28.78 -18.20 -97.91
N ALA A 191 29.37 -18.60 -99.04
CA ALA A 191 30.73 -19.12 -99.10
C ALA A 191 31.85 -18.07 -98.84
N SER A 192 31.50 -16.86 -98.40
CA SER A 192 32.46 -15.82 -98.08
C SER A 192 33.02 -16.01 -96.66
N SER A 193 34.33 -15.84 -96.48
CA SER A 193 34.99 -15.95 -95.18
C SER A 193 34.46 -14.93 -94.16
N ALA A 194 34.04 -13.74 -94.60
CA ALA A 194 33.41 -12.72 -93.75
C ALA A 194 32.05 -13.18 -93.19
N SER A 195 31.26 -13.91 -93.99
CA SER A 195 29.97 -14.47 -93.59
C SER A 195 30.11 -15.61 -92.57
N LEU A 196 31.17 -16.42 -92.68
CA LEU A 196 31.49 -17.45 -91.70
C LEU A 196 31.98 -16.87 -90.37
N ALA A 197 32.80 -15.82 -90.40
CA ALA A 197 33.25 -15.13 -89.19
C ALA A 197 32.08 -14.53 -88.39
N GLN A 198 31.10 -13.93 -89.09
CA GLN A 198 29.87 -13.42 -88.47
C GLN A 198 29.01 -14.52 -87.86
N LEU A 199 28.90 -15.69 -88.52
CA LEU A 199 28.22 -16.87 -87.97
C LEU A 199 28.89 -17.37 -86.69
N PHE A 200 30.22 -17.49 -86.66
CA PHE A 200 30.94 -17.91 -85.46
C PHE A 200 30.83 -16.89 -84.32
N ALA A 201 30.87 -15.60 -84.61
CA ALA A 201 30.65 -14.54 -83.62
C ALA A 201 29.24 -14.64 -83.01
N ALA A 202 28.19 -14.72 -83.84
CA ALA A 202 26.82 -14.91 -83.38
C ALA A 202 26.62 -16.22 -82.60
N GLN A 203 27.36 -17.27 -82.95
CA GLN A 203 27.37 -18.55 -82.23
C GLN A 203 28.05 -18.43 -80.85
N GLY A 204 29.10 -17.62 -80.75
CA GLY A 204 29.74 -17.24 -79.48
C GLY A 204 28.81 -16.43 -78.59
N GLU A 205 28.19 -15.37 -79.12
CA GLU A 205 27.21 -14.54 -78.40
C GLU A 205 26.05 -15.37 -77.84
N ARG A 206 25.56 -16.35 -78.61
CA ARG A 206 24.54 -17.29 -78.13
C ARG A 206 25.06 -18.20 -77.01
N ALA A 207 26.31 -18.65 -77.09
CA ALA A 207 26.90 -19.50 -76.06
C ALA A 207 27.08 -18.72 -74.76
N ASP A 208 27.53 -17.47 -74.83
CA ASP A 208 27.67 -16.57 -73.69
C ASP A 208 26.30 -16.27 -73.05
N ALA A 209 25.29 -15.93 -73.86
CA ALA A 209 23.93 -15.70 -73.38
C ALA A 209 23.31 -16.94 -72.70
N ARG A 210 23.67 -18.14 -73.14
CA ARG A 210 23.25 -19.40 -72.49
C ARG A 210 23.94 -19.62 -71.15
N ALA A 211 25.22 -19.29 -71.03
CA ALA A 211 25.94 -19.36 -69.77
C ALA A 211 25.30 -18.42 -68.74
N GLU A 212 25.04 -17.16 -69.13
CA GLU A 212 24.37 -16.18 -68.26
C GLU A 212 22.95 -16.63 -67.87
N HIS A 213 22.18 -17.19 -68.80
CA HIS A 213 20.87 -17.77 -68.49
C HIS A 213 20.96 -18.90 -67.45
N ASP A 214 21.94 -19.79 -67.58
CA ASP A 214 22.13 -20.90 -66.64
C ASP A 214 22.59 -20.40 -65.26
N ASP A 215 23.42 -19.35 -65.19
CA ASP A 215 23.80 -18.70 -63.94
C ASP A 215 22.59 -18.05 -63.24
N LEU A 216 21.79 -17.28 -63.98
CA LEU A 216 20.55 -16.68 -63.47
C LEU A 216 19.55 -17.75 -62.99
N ARG A 217 19.49 -18.91 -63.66
CA ARG A 217 18.66 -20.05 -63.22
C ARG A 217 19.10 -20.55 -61.85
N VAL A 218 20.40 -20.71 -61.65
CA VAL A 218 20.97 -21.21 -60.39
C VAL A 218 20.69 -20.22 -59.26
N GLU A 219 20.91 -18.92 -59.50
CA GLU A 219 20.65 -17.87 -58.51
C GLU A 219 19.16 -17.79 -58.13
N ARG A 220 18.26 -17.94 -59.12
CA ARG A 220 16.81 -17.96 -58.90
C ARG A 220 16.38 -19.13 -58.05
N ASP A 221 16.91 -20.31 -58.36
CA ASP A 221 16.56 -21.54 -57.67
C ASP A 221 17.11 -21.52 -56.23
N ALA A 222 18.27 -20.90 -55.99
CA ALA A 222 18.80 -20.68 -54.65
C ALA A 222 17.89 -19.76 -53.81
N LEU A 223 17.45 -18.62 -54.35
CA LEU A 223 16.49 -17.72 -53.69
C LEU A 223 15.15 -18.40 -53.45
N ARG A 224 14.65 -19.20 -54.40
CA ARG A 224 13.40 -19.96 -54.24
C ARG A 224 13.46 -20.95 -53.08
N VAL A 225 14.59 -21.62 -52.88
CA VAL A 225 14.78 -22.53 -51.74
C VAL A 225 14.79 -21.75 -50.43
N GLN A 226 15.45 -20.58 -50.39
CA GLN A 226 15.43 -19.72 -49.20
C GLN A 226 14.00 -19.33 -48.80
N PHE A 227 13.14 -18.99 -49.76
CA PHE A 227 11.71 -18.72 -49.53
C PHE A 227 10.93 -19.92 -48.98
N ALA A 228 11.26 -21.14 -49.40
CA ALA A 228 10.57 -22.35 -48.95
C ALA A 228 10.97 -22.78 -47.53
N THR A 229 12.06 -22.21 -46.99
CA THR A 229 12.64 -22.61 -45.70
C THR A 229 12.62 -21.51 -44.62
N ALA A 230 12.20 -20.29 -44.97
CA ALA A 230 12.04 -19.15 -44.06
C ALA A 230 10.67 -19.14 -43.36
#